data_AF-A0A518WRK5-F1
#
_entry.id   AF-A0A518WRK5-F1
#
_cell.length_a   1.000
_cell.length_b   1.000
_cell.length_c   1.000
_cell.angle_alpha   90.00
_cell.angle_beta   90.00
_cell.angle_gamma   90.00
#
_symmetry.space_group_name_H-M   'P 1'
#
loop_
_entity.id
_entity.type
_entity.pdbx_description
1 polymer ?
#
loop_
_entity_poly.entity_id
_entity_poly.type
_entity_poly.pdbx_seq_one_letter_code
_entity_poly.pdbx_strand_id
1 'polypeptide(L)'
;MIRYKYGPWDNRYYPVIGALVGKGLLAYTRGGKGTVALRPTPLGRKVVRELATSLAWGEVAMRCEAVAEHVGAYNGNRLKELIYERLPEIMDRPHREAIRP
;
A
#
# COMPACT_ATOMS: atom_id res chain seq x y z
N MET A 1 -10.21 -13.56 -10.81
CA MET A 1 -9.70 -12.62 -9.78
C MET A 1 -8.29 -12.25 -10.17
N ILE A 2 -8.07 -11.03 -10.66
CA ILE A 2 -6.72 -10.61 -11.03
C ILE A 2 -5.92 -10.48 -9.72
N ARG A 3 -4.93 -11.37 -9.55
CA ARG A 3 -3.94 -11.24 -8.49
C ARG A 3 -3.09 -10.03 -8.88
N TYR A 4 -3.45 -8.88 -8.36
CA TYR A 4 -2.76 -7.64 -8.67
C TYR A 4 -1.27 -7.82 -8.40
N LYS A 5 -0.45 -7.16 -9.22
CA LYS A 5 1.00 -7.38 -9.35
C LYS A 5 1.82 -6.81 -8.18
N TYR A 6 1.13 -6.46 -7.10
CA TYR A 6 1.62 -5.78 -5.92
C TYR A 6 1.09 -6.51 -4.68
N GLY A 7 1.66 -6.23 -3.51
CA GLY A 7 1.28 -6.92 -2.28
C GLY A 7 1.87 -8.33 -2.19
N PRO A 8 1.23 -9.27 -1.47
CA PRO A 8 1.74 -10.63 -1.23
C PRO A 8 2.17 -11.44 -2.47
N TRP A 9 1.72 -11.04 -3.66
CA TRP A 9 2.02 -11.68 -4.94
C TRP A 9 3.27 -11.12 -5.63
N ASP A 10 3.85 -10.01 -5.13
CA ASP A 10 5.15 -9.50 -5.55
C ASP A 10 6.25 -10.08 -4.64
N ASN A 11 7.24 -10.75 -5.21
CA ASN A 11 8.36 -11.35 -4.47
C ASN A 11 9.14 -10.33 -3.61
N ARG A 12 9.04 -9.03 -3.90
CA ARG A 12 9.66 -7.96 -3.10
C ARG A 12 8.88 -7.60 -1.84
N TYR A 13 7.59 -7.93 -1.80
CA TYR A 13 6.70 -7.51 -0.71
C TYR A 13 7.18 -8.01 0.65
N TYR A 14 7.37 -9.33 0.80
CA TYR A 14 7.77 -9.89 2.09
C TYR A 14 9.16 -9.45 2.56
N PRO A 15 10.19 -9.35 1.69
CA PRO A 15 11.46 -8.74 2.05
C PRO A 15 11.34 -7.29 2.55
N VAL A 16 10.53 -6.46 1.88
CA VAL A 16 10.30 -5.07 2.31
C VAL A 16 9.60 -5.02 3.67
N ILE A 17 8.54 -5.81 3.87
CA ILE A 17 7.86 -5.91 5.16
C ILE A 17 8.82 -6.39 6.25
N GLY A 18 9.62 -7.43 5.98
CA GLY A 18 10.62 -7.95 6.90
C GLY A 18 11.66 -6.91 7.30
N ALA A 19 12.15 -6.11 6.35
CA ALA A 19 13.09 -5.03 6.62
C ALA A 19 12.46 -3.92 7.47
N LEU A 20 11.20 -3.54 7.21
CA LEU A 20 10.49 -2.52 7.99
C LEU A 20 10.18 -2.99 9.42
N VAL A 21 9.84 -4.27 9.59
CA VAL A 21 9.66 -4.90 10.92
C VAL A 21 10.99 -4.98 11.66
N GLY A 22 12.07 -5.43 11.00
CA GLY A 22 13.41 -5.51 11.58
C GLY A 22 13.98 -4.14 11.98
N LYS A 23 13.57 -3.06 11.31
CA LYS A 23 13.90 -1.67 11.68
C LYS A 23 12.96 -1.08 12.74
N GLY A 24 11.99 -1.84 13.23
CA GLY A 24 11.01 -1.37 14.22
C GLY A 24 10.05 -0.31 13.69
N LEU A 25 9.89 -0.17 12.37
CA LEU A 25 9.00 0.80 11.74
C LEU A 25 7.57 0.25 11.57
N LEU A 26 7.45 -1.07 11.39
CA LEU A 26 6.19 -1.81 11.38
C LEU A 26 6.17 -2.87 12.49
N ALA A 27 4.96 -3.24 12.91
CA ALA A 27 4.74 -4.37 13.79
C ALA A 27 3.59 -5.23 13.26
N TYR A 28 3.71 -6.54 13.44
CA TYR A 28 2.60 -7.45 13.27
C TYR A 28 1.55 -7.23 14.37
N THR A 29 0.28 -7.33 14.00
CA THR A 29 -0.85 -7.30 14.91
C THR A 29 -1.87 -8.34 14.49
N ARG A 30 -2.83 -8.65 15.38
CA ARG A 30 -3.87 -9.63 15.08
C ARG A 30 -4.75 -9.08 13.95
N GLY A 31 -4.79 -9.81 12.84
CA GLY A 31 -5.84 -9.64 11.85
C GLY A 31 -7.11 -10.40 12.23
N GLY A 32 -8.08 -10.44 11.31
CA GLY A 32 -9.19 -11.38 11.37
C GLY A 32 -8.73 -12.84 11.24
N LYS A 33 -9.67 -13.80 11.30
CA LYS A 33 -9.38 -15.23 11.29
C LYS A 33 -8.50 -15.63 10.09
N GLY A 34 -7.32 -16.17 10.38
CA GLY A 34 -6.35 -16.60 9.35
C GLY A 34 -5.59 -15.47 8.64
N THR A 35 -5.66 -14.23 9.15
CA THR A 35 -4.97 -13.08 8.55
C THR A 35 -4.03 -12.42 9.53
N VAL A 36 -2.93 -11.89 9.00
CA VAL A 36 -1.98 -11.08 9.74
C VAL A 36 -2.19 -9.63 9.33
N ALA A 37 -2.31 -8.75 10.32
CA ALA A 37 -2.35 -7.31 10.09
C ALA A 37 -0.99 -6.69 10.41
N LEU A 38 -0.70 -5.57 9.75
CA LEU A 38 0.47 -4.75 9.99
C LEU A 38 0.02 -3.39 10.51
N ARG A 39 0.75 -2.83 11.45
CA ARG A 39 0.55 -1.46 11.90
C ARG A 39 1.87 -0.70 11.98
N PRO A 40 1.91 0.59 11.63
CA PRO A 40 3.04 1.44 11.96
C PRO A 40 3.29 1.51 13.46
N THR A 41 4.55 1.46 13.86
CA THR A 41 4.97 1.74 15.24
C THR A 41 4.99 3.26 15.48
N PRO A 42 5.15 3.73 16.73
CA PRO A 42 5.41 5.16 16.98
C PRO A 42 6.62 5.69 16.20
N LEU A 43 7.69 4.89 16.10
CA LEU A 43 8.88 5.23 15.32
C LEU A 43 8.56 5.32 13.82
N GLY A 44 7.85 4.32 13.27
CA GLY A 44 7.42 4.35 11.88
C GLY A 44 6.57 5.57 11.54
N ARG A 45 5.61 5.94 12.41
CA ARG A 45 4.82 7.16 12.26
C ARG A 45 5.67 8.43 12.29
N LYS A 46 6.69 8.49 13.15
CA LYS A 46 7.63 9.63 13.21
C LYS A 46 8.39 9.77 11.89
N VAL A 47 8.98 8.68 11.40
CA VAL A 47 9.73 8.66 10.14
C VAL A 47 8.85 9.09 8.96
N VAL A 48 7.61 8.58 8.87
CA VAL A 48 6.70 8.97 7.79
C VAL A 48 6.38 10.47 7.83
N ARG A 49 6.17 11.06 9.02
CA ARG A 49 5.94 12.51 9.14
C ARG A 49 7.15 13.33 8.67
N GLU A 50 8.36 12.88 8.99
CA GLU A 50 9.58 13.56 8.55
C GLU A 50 9.81 13.40 7.04
N LEU A 51 9.50 12.24 6.47
CA LEU A 51 9.58 12.03 5.03
C LEU A 51 8.55 12.89 4.29
N ALA A 52 7.32 12.98 4.80
CA ALA A 52 6.25 13.74 4.16
C ALA A 52 6.55 15.24 4.01
N THR A 53 7.41 15.81 4.86
CA THR A 53 7.83 17.23 4.75
C THR A 53 8.98 17.44 3.77
N SER A 54 9.60 16.37 3.26
CA SER A 54 10.72 16.48 2.32
C SER A 54 10.24 16.62 0.87
N LEU A 55 10.93 17.45 0.10
CA LEU A 55 10.61 17.66 -1.33
C LEU A 55 10.61 16.36 -2.13
N ALA A 56 11.53 15.44 -1.84
CA ALA A 56 11.66 14.17 -2.55
C ALA A 56 10.45 13.23 -2.37
N TRP A 57 9.66 13.42 -1.30
CA TRP A 57 8.53 12.56 -0.96
C TRP A 57 7.17 13.28 -0.99
N GLY A 58 7.15 14.59 -1.25
CA GLY A 58 5.93 15.40 -1.23
C GLY A 58 4.84 14.87 -2.17
N GLU A 59 5.21 14.46 -3.40
CA GLU A 59 4.25 13.89 -4.35
C GLU A 59 3.64 12.56 -3.84
N VAL A 60 4.48 11.70 -3.24
CA VAL A 60 4.02 10.43 -2.67
C VAL A 60 3.09 10.68 -1.47
N ALA A 61 3.44 11.63 -0.60
CA ALA A 61 2.62 12.00 0.55
C ALA A 61 1.24 12.49 0.11
N MET A 62 1.18 13.42 -0.84
CA MET A 62 -0.07 13.94 -1.40
C MET A 62 -0.94 12.84 -2.01
N ARG A 63 -0.36 11.91 -2.78
CA ARG A 63 -1.11 10.77 -3.35
C ARG A 63 -1.64 9.83 -2.27
N CYS A 64 -0.84 9.55 -1.24
CA CYS A 64 -1.28 8.71 -0.11
C CYS A 64 -2.45 9.35 0.65
N GLU A 65 -2.42 10.66 0.87
CA GLU A 65 -3.50 11.41 1.52
C GLU A 65 -4.78 11.36 0.68
N ALA A 66 -4.69 11.63 -0.62
CA ALA A 66 -5.84 11.56 -1.52
C ALA A 66 -6.50 10.16 -1.51
N VAL A 67 -5.70 9.09 -1.52
CA VAL A 67 -6.22 7.71 -1.41
C VAL A 67 -6.89 7.48 -0.06
N ALA A 68 -6.26 7.90 1.04
CA ALA A 68 -6.83 7.72 2.37
C ALA A 68 -8.16 8.47 2.54
N GLU A 69 -8.26 9.69 2.01
CA GLU A 69 -9.46 10.53 2.05
C GLU A 69 -10.63 9.90 1.28
N HIS A 70 -10.40 9.44 0.05
CA HIS A 70 -11.48 9.04 -0.85
C HIS A 70 -11.92 7.58 -0.64
N VAL A 71 -10.99 6.70 -0.27
CA VAL A 71 -11.25 5.25 -0.22
C VAL A 71 -10.79 4.56 1.07
N GLY A 72 -10.29 5.30 2.08
CA GLY A 72 -9.76 4.73 3.31
C GLY A 72 -10.78 3.94 4.14
N ALA A 73 -12.08 4.24 4.01
CA ALA A 73 -13.15 3.51 4.67
C ALA A 73 -13.62 2.26 3.89
N TYR A 74 -13.09 2.02 2.69
CA TYR A 74 -13.58 0.96 1.82
C TYR A 74 -12.92 -0.37 2.20
N ASN A 75 -13.72 -1.44 2.23
CA ASN A 75 -13.17 -2.78 2.37
C ASN A 75 -12.57 -3.27 1.04
N GLY A 76 -11.78 -4.35 1.11
CA GLY A 76 -11.09 -4.90 -0.06
C GLY A 76 -12.03 -5.29 -1.22
N ASN A 77 -13.27 -5.72 -0.94
CA ASN A 77 -14.21 -6.08 -1.99
C ASN A 77 -14.73 -4.83 -2.73
N ARG A 78 -15.11 -3.80 -1.99
CA ARG A 78 -15.56 -2.52 -2.56
C ARG A 78 -14.46 -1.84 -3.38
N LEU A 79 -13.22 -1.87 -2.88
CA LEU A 79 -12.05 -1.37 -3.62
C LEU A 79 -11.86 -2.14 -4.94
N LYS A 80 -11.93 -3.46 -4.90
CA LYS A 80 -11.80 -4.32 -6.08
C LYS A 80 -12.86 -3.99 -7.13
N GLU A 81 -14.12 -3.87 -6.72
CA GLU A 81 -15.22 -3.53 -7.63
C GLU A 81 -15.02 -2.16 -8.28
N LEU A 82 -14.63 -1.15 -7.49
CA LEU A 82 -14.35 0.19 -8.01
C LEU A 82 -13.20 0.20 -9.03
N ILE A 83 -12.13 -0.57 -8.78
CA ILE A 83 -11.00 -0.69 -9.72
C ILE A 83 -11.47 -1.33 -11.03
N TYR A 84 -12.26 -2.40 -10.96
CA TYR A 84 -12.79 -3.05 -12.18
C TYR A 84 -13.74 -2.13 -12.96
N GLU A 85 -14.53 -1.31 -12.27
CA GLU A 85 -15.46 -0.37 -12.90
C GLU A 85 -14.74 0.82 -13.55
N ARG A 86 -13.77 1.41 -12.84
CA ARG A 86 -13.19 2.71 -13.21
C ARG A 86 -11.87 2.62 -13.97
N LEU A 87 -11.17 1.50 -13.89
CA LEU A 87 -9.85 1.31 -14.49
C LEU A 87 -9.78 -0.03 -15.27
N PRO A 88 -10.75 -0.37 -16.13
CA PRO A 88 -10.74 -1.64 -16.87
C PRO A 88 -9.50 -1.80 -17.76
N GLU A 89 -8.97 -0.69 -18.31
CA GLU A 89 -7.84 -0.67 -19.23
C GLU A 89 -6.48 -1.02 -18.60
N ILE A 90 -6.34 -0.85 -17.28
CA ILE A 90 -5.08 -1.16 -16.60
C ILE A 90 -4.98 -2.62 -16.14
N MET A 91 -6.06 -3.39 -16.29
CA MET A 91 -6.17 -4.74 -15.76
C MET A 91 -5.26 -5.76 -16.46
N ASP A 92 -4.97 -5.56 -17.75
CA ASP A 92 -4.18 -6.47 -18.59
C ASP A 92 -2.75 -5.96 -18.90
N ARG A 93 -2.31 -4.88 -18.25
CA ARG A 93 -0.96 -4.32 -18.47
C ARG A 93 0.14 -5.29 -18.04
N PRO A 94 1.35 -5.31 -18.63
CA PRO A 94 2.49 -6.14 -18.20
C PRO A 94 2.99 -5.88 -16.77
N HIS A 95 3.75 -6.83 -16.20
CA HIS A 95 4.34 -6.66 -14.85
C HIS A 95 5.48 -5.66 -14.88
N ARG A 96 5.61 -4.83 -13.84
CA ARG A 96 6.76 -3.93 -13.60
C ARG A 96 6.95 -2.82 -14.63
N GLU A 97 5.92 -2.47 -15.38
CA GLU A 97 5.92 -1.29 -16.23
C GLU A 97 5.41 -0.07 -15.47
N ALA A 98 6.06 1.08 -15.71
CA ALA A 98 5.60 2.34 -15.15
C ALA A 98 4.24 2.72 -15.75
N ILE A 99 3.27 3.03 -14.89
CA ILE A 99 2.03 3.67 -15.30
C ILE A 99 2.38 5.12 -15.63
N ARG A 100 2.38 5.45 -16.93
CA ARG A 100 2.52 6.83 -17.39
C ARG A 100 1.13 7.45 -17.43
N PRO A 101 0.95 8.69 -16.92
CA PRO A 101 -0.29 9.45 -17.08
C PRO A 101 -0.55 9.78 -18.56
#